data_AF-A0A380U3R4-F1
#
_entry.id   AF-A0A380U3R4-F1
#
_cell.length_a   1.000
_cell.length_b   1.000
_cell.length_c   1.000
_cell.angle_alpha   90.00
_cell.angle_beta   90.00
_cell.angle_gamma   90.00
#
_symmetry.space_group_name_H-M   'P 1'
#
loop_
_entity.id
_entity.type
_entity.pdbx_description
1 polymer ?
#
loop_
_entity_poly.entity_id
_entity_poly.type
_entity_poly.pdbx_seq_one_letter_code
_entity_poly.pdbx_strand_id
1 'polypeptide(L)'
;MGQFNKPAKSNQELVQQWKARGLVISDEARAERYLEHISYYRFSAYTIPFQQLNNPNHHFKPNTTFDDILNLYIFDRELRLLVLDAIERIEVSVRTQISNVMGTQAQNPFWYMQESYFKKDFNIYRLLAQIEKQLAEEQ
;
A
#
# COMPACT_ATOMS: atom_id res chain seq x y z
N MET A 1 28.31 4.87 9.95
CA MET A 1 27.12 5.21 9.13
C MET A 1 27.56 6.24 8.09
N GLY A 2 27.35 5.99 6.81
CA GLY A 2 27.72 6.96 5.76
C GLY A 2 26.92 8.25 5.93
N GLN A 3 27.60 9.40 5.84
CA GLN A 3 26.99 10.71 6.02
C GLN A 3 26.05 10.99 4.84
N PHE A 4 24.75 11.11 5.11
CA PHE A 4 23.75 11.36 4.09
C PHE A 4 23.66 12.88 3.82
N ASN A 5 24.44 13.36 2.85
CA ASN A 5 24.60 14.79 2.55
C ASN A 5 23.59 15.33 1.52
N LYS A 6 22.48 14.64 1.23
CA LYS A 6 21.47 15.15 0.30
C LYS A 6 20.57 16.16 1.03
N PRO A 7 20.55 17.44 0.62
CA PRO A 7 19.67 18.42 1.23
C PRO A 7 18.20 18.07 0.96
N ALA A 8 17.33 18.41 1.92
CA ALA A 8 15.90 18.39 1.71
C ALA A 8 15.54 19.37 0.58
N LYS A 9 14.55 19.01 -0.24
CA LYS A 9 14.04 19.86 -1.32
C LYS A 9 12.59 20.22 -1.04
N SER A 10 12.21 21.45 -1.37
CA SER A 10 10.82 21.89 -1.38
C SER A 10 10.04 21.25 -2.54
N ASN A 11 8.70 21.26 -2.47
CA ASN A 11 7.87 20.77 -3.57
C ASN A 11 8.14 21.53 -4.87
N GLN A 12 8.35 22.84 -4.79
CA GLN A 12 8.75 23.67 -5.93
C GLN A 12 10.07 23.19 -6.56
N GLU A 13 11.10 22.94 -5.75
CA GLU A 13 12.40 22.43 -6.25
C GLU A 13 12.29 21.05 -6.89
N LEU A 14 11.40 20.20 -6.36
CA LEU A 14 11.12 18.88 -6.92
C LEU A 14 10.36 18.97 -8.26
N VAL A 15 9.41 19.88 -8.38
CA VAL A 15 8.72 20.19 -9.64
C VAL A 15 9.70 20.71 -10.69
N GLN A 16 10.58 21.65 -10.32
CA GLN A 16 11.63 22.14 -11.23
C GLN A 16 12.58 21.01 -11.65
N GLN A 17 12.94 20.11 -10.74
CA GLN A 17 13.76 18.95 -11.07
C GLN A 17 13.10 18.04 -12.11
N TRP A 18 11.79 17.83 -12.06
CA TRP A 18 11.09 17.06 -13.09
C TRP A 18 11.02 17.80 -14.42
N LYS A 19 10.76 19.11 -14.42
CA LYS A 19 10.82 19.92 -15.65
C LYS A 19 12.22 19.87 -16.29
N ALA A 20 13.27 20.00 -15.49
CA ALA A 20 14.66 19.91 -15.95
C ALA A 20 14.99 18.54 -16.56
N ARG A 21 14.28 17.47 -16.15
CA ARG A 21 14.39 16.12 -16.71
C ARG A 21 13.51 15.89 -17.94
N GLY A 22 12.75 16.90 -18.38
CA GLY A 22 11.90 16.84 -19.57
C GLY A 22 10.44 16.48 -19.31
N LEU A 23 9.96 16.53 -18.05
CA LEU A 23 8.53 16.38 -17.78
C LEU A 23 7.77 17.65 -18.17
N VAL A 24 6.70 17.49 -18.95
CA VAL A 24 5.80 18.58 -19.30
C VAL A 24 4.83 18.83 -18.16
N ILE A 25 4.96 20.00 -17.52
CA ILE A 25 4.09 20.43 -16.41
C ILE A 25 3.47 21.77 -16.79
N SER A 26 2.18 21.77 -17.14
CA SER A 26 1.45 22.97 -17.58
C SER A 26 1.02 23.87 -16.40
N ASP A 27 0.77 23.28 -15.23
CA ASP A 27 0.39 23.97 -14.01
C ASP A 27 1.27 23.49 -12.84
N GLU A 28 2.31 24.27 -12.54
CA GLU A 28 3.29 23.95 -11.48
C GLU A 28 2.66 24.03 -10.09
N ALA A 29 1.79 25.01 -9.85
CA ALA A 29 1.10 25.16 -8.56
C ALA A 29 0.17 23.97 -8.28
N ARG A 30 -0.47 23.40 -9.31
CA ARG A 30 -1.20 22.14 -9.19
C ARG A 30 -0.27 20.98 -8.89
N ALA A 31 0.87 20.86 -9.58
CA ALA A 31 1.83 19.80 -9.33
C ALA A 31 2.38 19.84 -7.89
N GLU A 32 2.71 21.02 -7.38
CA GLU A 32 3.18 21.23 -5.99
C GLU A 32 2.13 20.79 -4.96
N ARG A 33 0.86 21.16 -5.14
CA ARG A 33 -0.25 20.71 -4.28
C ARG A 33 -0.41 19.18 -4.29
N TYR A 34 -0.23 18.53 -5.43
CA TYR A 34 -0.23 17.07 -5.49
C TYR A 34 0.94 16.47 -4.69
N LEU A 35 2.13 17.07 -4.76
CA LEU A 35 3.28 16.61 -3.98
C LEU A 35 3.08 16.78 -2.48
N GLU A 36 2.38 17.84 -2.06
CA GLU A 36 2.01 18.08 -0.67
C GLU A 36 1.13 16.96 -0.10
N HIS A 37 0.13 16.51 -0.86
CA HIS A 37 -0.83 15.50 -0.38
C HIS A 37 -0.44 14.04 -0.67
N ILE A 38 0.29 13.76 -1.76
CA ILE A 38 0.68 12.40 -2.14
C ILE A 38 2.06 12.02 -1.59
N SER A 39 2.93 13.02 -1.32
CA SER A 39 4.38 12.89 -1.13
C SER A 39 5.13 12.55 -2.42
N TYR A 40 6.24 13.27 -2.66
CA TYR A 40 7.16 13.02 -3.77
C TYR A 40 7.68 11.59 -3.83
N TYR A 41 8.02 10.97 -2.69
CA TYR A 41 8.58 9.62 -2.69
C TYR A 41 7.58 8.58 -3.18
N ARG A 42 6.30 8.71 -2.80
CA ARG A 42 5.24 7.84 -3.32
C ARG A 42 4.98 8.13 -4.80
N PHE A 43 4.83 9.40 -5.18
CA PHE A 43 4.48 9.77 -6.54
C PHE A 43 5.61 9.46 -7.55
N SER A 44 6.87 9.64 -7.14
CA SER A 44 8.04 9.40 -7.98
C SER A 44 8.17 7.96 -8.47
N ALA A 45 7.63 6.96 -7.75
CA ALA A 45 7.62 5.59 -8.22
C ALA A 45 6.82 5.43 -9.53
N TYR A 46 5.74 6.19 -9.69
CA TYR A 46 4.91 6.19 -10.89
C TYR A 46 5.56 6.89 -12.09
N THR A 47 6.69 7.59 -11.89
CA THR A 47 7.46 8.20 -12.98
C THR A 47 8.28 7.18 -13.75
N ILE A 48 8.62 6.04 -13.15
CA ILE A 48 9.57 5.06 -13.69
C ILE A 48 9.19 4.57 -15.10
N PRO A 49 7.93 4.20 -15.38
CA PRO A 49 7.52 3.73 -16.73
C PRO A 49 7.67 4.80 -17.82
N PHE A 50 7.71 6.08 -17.43
CA PHE A 50 7.81 7.22 -18.33
C PHE A 50 9.25 7.74 -18.49
N GLN A 51 10.21 7.17 -17.75
CA GLN A 51 11.62 7.49 -17.92
C GLN A 51 12.22 6.76 -19.13
N GLN A 52 13.28 7.34 -19.69
CA GLN A 52 14.08 6.69 -20.72
C GLN A 52 14.87 5.52 -20.12
N LEU A 53 14.85 4.38 -20.79
CA LEU A 53 15.62 3.19 -20.38
C LEU A 53 17.12 3.49 -20.40
N ASN A 54 17.85 2.97 -19.41
CA ASN A 54 19.31 3.11 -19.28
C ASN A 54 19.82 4.56 -19.20
N ASN A 55 18.97 5.53 -18.83
CA ASN A 55 19.37 6.92 -18.65
C ASN A 55 19.70 7.18 -17.16
N PRO A 56 20.99 7.37 -16.78
CA PRO A 56 21.38 7.58 -15.38
C PRO A 56 20.85 8.90 -14.79
N ASN A 57 20.43 9.84 -15.65
CA ASN A 57 19.91 11.14 -15.24
C ASN A 57 18.39 11.15 -15.08
N HIS A 58 17.72 10.01 -15.28
CA HIS A 58 16.26 9.85 -15.13
C HIS A 58 15.44 10.80 -16.01
N HIS A 59 15.90 11.05 -17.23
CA HIS A 59 15.14 11.85 -18.19
C HIS A 59 13.83 11.16 -18.57
N PHE A 60 12.79 11.97 -18.79
CA PHE A 60 11.49 11.50 -19.25
C PHE A 60 11.50 11.24 -20.77
N LYS A 61 10.60 10.36 -21.22
CA LYS A 61 10.31 10.19 -22.65
C LYS A 61 9.73 11.50 -23.20
N PRO A 62 9.98 11.85 -24.47
CA PRO A 62 9.45 13.07 -25.08
C PRO A 62 7.93 13.17 -24.91
N ASN A 63 7.43 14.39 -24.67
CA ASN A 63 6.01 14.70 -24.49
C ASN A 63 5.32 14.01 -23.29
N THR A 64 6.06 13.37 -22.38
CA THR A 64 5.48 12.90 -21.12
C THR A 64 4.98 14.09 -20.32
N THR A 65 3.72 14.03 -19.89
CA THR A 65 3.08 15.06 -19.07
C THR A 65 2.96 14.64 -17.61
N PHE A 66 2.79 15.62 -16.72
CA PHE A 66 2.44 15.34 -15.32
C PHE A 66 1.14 14.54 -15.20
N ASP A 67 0.16 14.82 -16.07
CA ASP A 67 -1.13 14.15 -16.06
C ASP A 67 -1.03 12.67 -16.45
N ASP A 68 -0.08 12.28 -17.32
CA ASP A 68 0.17 10.86 -17.62
C ASP A 68 0.57 10.07 -16.37
N ILE A 69 1.46 10.65 -15.56
CA ILE A 69 1.92 10.05 -14.30
C ILE A 69 0.80 10.04 -13.27
N LEU A 70 0.06 11.16 -13.17
CA LEU A 70 -1.07 11.28 -12.25
C LEU A 70 -2.17 10.26 -12.55
N ASN A 71 -2.48 10.05 -13.83
CA ASN A 71 -3.48 9.07 -14.27
C ASN A 71 -3.06 7.65 -13.89
N LEU A 72 -1.78 7.30 -14.02
CA LEU A 72 -1.28 6.00 -13.56
C LEU A 72 -1.42 5.84 -12.05
N TYR A 73 -1.13 6.89 -11.27
CA TYR A 73 -1.34 6.89 -9.82
C TYR A 73 -2.83 6.71 -9.45
N ILE A 74 -3.72 7.44 -10.12
CA ILE A 74 -5.17 7.37 -9.88
C ILE A 74 -5.69 5.96 -10.21
N PHE A 75 -5.29 5.42 -11.35
CA PHE A 75 -5.65 4.06 -11.77
C PHE A 75 -5.23 3.02 -10.72
N ASP A 76 -3.97 3.05 -10.26
CA ASP A 76 -3.48 2.13 -9.24
C ASP A 76 -4.24 2.27 -7.91
N ARG A 77 -4.61 3.51 -7.54
CA ARG A 77 -5.45 3.76 -6.36
C ARG A 77 -6.83 3.12 -6.50
N GLU A 78 -7.48 3.29 -7.64
CA GLU A 78 -8.80 2.72 -7.92
C GLU A 78 -8.75 1.18 -7.97
N LEU A 79 -7.74 0.63 -8.64
CA LEU A 79 -7.51 -0.81 -8.67
C LEU A 79 -7.31 -1.38 -7.26
N ARG A 80 -6.53 -0.71 -6.41
CA ARG A 80 -6.33 -1.13 -5.00
C ARG A 80 -7.65 -1.20 -4.24
N LEU A 81 -8.55 -0.24 -4.44
CA LEU A 81 -9.85 -0.24 -3.78
C LEU A 81 -10.72 -1.43 -4.22
N LEU A 82 -10.75 -1.73 -5.53
CA LEU A 82 -11.47 -2.90 -6.06
C LEU A 82 -10.89 -4.21 -5.52
N VAL A 83 -9.56 -4.31 -5.44
CA VAL A 83 -8.88 -5.49 -4.88
C VAL A 83 -9.20 -5.65 -3.39
N LEU A 84 -9.23 -4.55 -2.63
CA LEU A 84 -9.58 -4.59 -1.20
C LEU A 84 -11.03 -5.05 -0.99
N ASP A 85 -12.00 -4.55 -1.76
CA ASP A 85 -13.40 -5.03 -1.72
C ASP A 85 -13.50 -6.54 -2.02
N ALA A 86 -12.73 -7.03 -3.00
CA ALA A 86 -12.69 -8.46 -3.30
C ALA A 86 -12.06 -9.29 -2.16
N ILE A 87 -10.95 -8.82 -1.58
CA ILE A 87 -10.27 -9.49 -0.47
C ILE A 87 -11.17 -9.57 0.77
N GLU A 88 -11.92 -8.51 1.07
CA GLU A 88 -12.85 -8.49 2.20
C GLU A 88 -13.87 -9.63 2.12
N ARG A 89 -14.49 -9.84 0.94
CA ARG A 89 -15.46 -10.93 0.73
C ARG A 89 -14.82 -12.31 0.87
N ILE A 90 -13.60 -12.47 0.37
CA ILE A 90 -12.84 -13.73 0.50
C ILE A 90 -12.51 -13.99 1.97
N GLU A 91 -12.06 -12.97 2.71
CA GLU A 91 -11.72 -13.11 4.13
C GLU A 91 -12.93 -13.58 4.95
N VAL A 92 -14.08 -12.93 4.79
CA VAL A 92 -15.32 -13.30 5.50
C VAL A 92 -15.74 -14.73 5.13
N SER A 93 -15.68 -15.09 3.85
CA SER A 93 -16.04 -16.43 3.38
C SER A 93 -15.12 -17.50 3.98
N VAL A 94 -13.80 -17.31 3.90
CA VAL A 94 -12.81 -18.26 4.43
C VAL A 94 -12.98 -18.42 5.95
N ARG A 95 -13.09 -17.31 6.69
CA ARG A 95 -13.31 -17.32 8.14
C ARG A 95 -14.58 -18.09 8.50
N THR A 96 -15.67 -17.84 7.78
CA THR A 96 -16.96 -18.51 7.98
C THR A 96 -16.86 -20.01 7.71
N GLN A 97 -16.20 -20.41 6.61
CA GLN A 97 -16.02 -21.82 6.28
C GLN A 97 -15.19 -22.56 7.34
N ILE A 98 -14.09 -21.96 7.80
CA ILE A 98 -13.28 -22.55 8.88
C ILE A 98 -14.15 -22.74 10.13
N SER A 99 -14.87 -21.72 10.58
CA SER A 99 -15.71 -21.82 11.78
C SER A 99 -16.84 -22.83 11.64
N ASN A 100 -17.51 -22.89 10.49
CA ASN A 100 -18.61 -23.83 10.25
C ASN A 100 -18.12 -25.28 10.22
N VAL A 101 -17.05 -25.55 9.48
CA VAL A 101 -16.47 -26.89 9.38
C VAL A 101 -15.95 -27.34 10.73
N MET A 102 -15.12 -26.53 11.39
CA MET A 102 -14.54 -26.89 12.68
C MET A 102 -15.59 -26.98 13.78
N GLY A 103 -16.54 -26.04 13.85
CA GLY A 103 -17.61 -26.07 14.84
C GLY A 103 -18.48 -27.32 14.72
N THR A 104 -18.76 -27.77 13.50
CA THR A 104 -19.53 -29.00 13.25
C THR A 104 -18.72 -30.25 13.51
N GLN A 105 -17.48 -30.33 13.02
CA GLN A 105 -16.61 -31.50 13.18
C GLN A 105 -16.15 -31.71 14.63
N ALA A 106 -15.82 -30.63 15.33
CA ALA A 106 -15.47 -30.65 16.76
C ALA A 106 -16.70 -30.75 17.67
N GLN A 107 -17.90 -30.59 17.11
CA GLN A 107 -19.16 -30.41 17.87
C GLN A 107 -19.03 -29.36 18.98
N ASN A 108 -18.23 -28.32 18.74
CA ASN A 108 -17.87 -27.32 19.73
C ASN A 108 -17.69 -25.95 19.04
N PRO A 109 -18.52 -24.94 19.35
CA PRO A 109 -18.35 -23.59 18.79
C PRO A 109 -17.04 -22.91 19.24
N PHE A 110 -16.44 -23.36 20.34
CA PHE A 110 -15.17 -22.88 20.89
C PHE A 110 -13.98 -23.79 20.52
N TRP A 111 -14.04 -24.47 19.38
CA TRP A 111 -12.98 -25.38 18.90
C TRP A 111 -11.58 -24.74 18.92
N TYR A 112 -11.47 -23.43 18.68
CA TYR A 112 -10.21 -22.70 18.65
C TYR A 112 -9.52 -22.57 20.03
N MET A 113 -10.20 -22.93 21.12
CA MET A 113 -9.59 -23.02 22.45
C MET A 113 -8.86 -24.37 22.67
N GLN A 114 -9.05 -25.34 21.78
CA GLN A 114 -8.44 -26.67 21.90
C GLN A 114 -7.10 -26.72 21.16
N GLU A 115 -6.01 -26.84 21.91
CA GLU A 115 -4.64 -26.90 21.38
C GLU A 115 -4.41 -28.06 20.39
N SER A 116 -5.16 -29.16 20.55
CA SER A 116 -5.08 -30.34 19.67
C SER A 116 -5.40 -30.07 18.19
N TYR A 117 -6.13 -29.00 17.88
CA TYR A 117 -6.42 -28.60 16.50
C TYR A 117 -5.35 -27.72 15.86
N PHE A 118 -4.33 -27.31 16.61
CA PHE A 118 -3.24 -26.47 16.11
C PHE A 118 -1.96 -27.28 15.93
N LYS A 119 -1.05 -26.75 15.09
CA LYS A 119 0.30 -27.31 15.00
C LYS A 119 1.05 -27.06 16.30
N LYS A 120 1.96 -27.97 16.68
CA LYS A 120 2.71 -27.90 17.94
C LYS A 120 3.58 -26.65 18.09
N ASP A 121 4.03 -26.07 16.98
CA ASP A 121 4.84 -24.85 16.92
C ASP A 121 4.00 -23.57 16.85
N PHE A 122 2.67 -23.68 16.79
CA PHE A 122 1.77 -22.54 16.79
C PHE A 122 1.56 -22.01 18.21
N ASN A 123 1.79 -20.72 18.39
CA ASN A 123 1.62 -20.08 19.70
C ASN A 123 0.14 -19.75 19.97
N ILE A 124 -0.61 -20.73 20.45
CA ILE A 124 -2.04 -20.59 20.80
C ILE A 124 -2.28 -19.54 21.91
N TYR A 125 -1.36 -19.43 22.87
CA TYR A 125 -1.48 -18.48 23.97
C TYR A 125 -1.47 -17.02 23.49
N ARG A 126 -0.67 -16.73 22.46
CA ARG A 126 -0.68 -15.40 21.82
C ARG A 126 -2.02 -15.11 21.15
N LEU A 127 -2.62 -16.09 20.47
CA LEU A 127 -3.92 -15.94 19.84
C LEU A 127 -5.01 -15.67 20.89
N LEU A 128 -5.07 -16.47 21.96
CA LEU A 128 -6.07 -16.31 23.01
C LEU A 128 -5.92 -14.95 23.72
N ALA A 129 -4.71 -14.53 24.04
CA ALA A 129 -4.45 -13.21 24.63
C ALA A 129 -4.89 -12.05 23.72
N GLN A 130 -4.77 -12.19 22.40
CA GLN A 130 -5.28 -11.20 21.45
C GLN A 130 -6.81 -11.14 21.45
N ILE A 131 -7.48 -12.29 21.50
CA ILE A 131 -8.94 -12.39 21.58
C ILE A 131 -9.46 -11.76 22.87
N GLU A 132 -8.83 -12.07 24.02
CA GLU A 132 -9.20 -11.48 25.32
C GLU A 132 -9.04 -9.97 25.33
N LYS A 133 -7.94 -9.46 24.77
CA LYS A 133 -7.72 -8.02 24.65
C LYS A 133 -8.83 -7.35 23.84
N GLN A 134 -9.19 -7.93 22.70
CA GLN A 134 -10.22 -7.37 21.82
C GLN A 134 -11.61 -7.40 22.48
N LEU A 135 -11.95 -8.48 23.20
CA LEU A 135 -13.19 -8.56 23.97
C LEU A 135 -13.31 -7.47 25.03
N ALA A 136 -12.19 -7.10 25.67
CA ALA A 136 -12.17 -6.02 26.67
C ALA A 136 -12.28 -4.62 26.04
N GLU A 137 -11.87 -4.44 24.79
CA GLU A 137 -12.00 -3.17 24.05
C GLU A 137 -13.43 -2.94 23.51
N GLU A 138 -14.22 -4.00 23.36
CA GLU A 138 -15.60 -3.98 22.84
C GLU A 138 -16.68 -3.84 23.94
N GLN A 139 -16.32 -3.89 25.23
CA GLN A 139 -17.21 -3.75 26.40
C GLN A 139 -17.09 -2.37 27.07
#